data_AF-A0A8H6P779-F1
#
_entry.id   AF-A0A8H6P779-F1
#
_cell.length_a   1.000
_cell.length_b   1.000
_cell.length_c   1.000
_cell.angle_alpha   90.00
_cell.angle_beta   90.00
_cell.angle_gamma   90.00
#
_symmetry.space_group_name_H-M   'P 1'
#
loop_
_entity.id
_entity.type
_entity.pdbx_description
1 polymer ?
#
loop_
_entity_poly.entity_id
_entity_poly.type
_entity_poly.pdbx_seq_one_letter_code
_entity_poly.pdbx_strand_id
1 'polypeptide(L)'
;MYDYVTNPITVYATEVPILDGPDDWEPWRVYIKSVALQNEVWKYIDPWDETITREKPVEPTRPVATKDFADMDQDEELAWEMELLEYNRLKRIYDEDFDGLSRVRLAILNTVSQNHPFYHRKSISVRRLIIKLQERIGSMLAW
;
A
#
# COMPACT_ATOMS: atom_id res chain seq x y z
N MET A 1 48.53 -16.79 -1.50
CA MET A 1 47.61 -15.70 -1.89
C MET A 1 46.23 -16.23 -1.57
N TYR A 2 45.67 -15.85 -0.42
CA TYR A 2 44.35 -16.31 -0.02
C TYR A 2 43.34 -15.33 -0.59
N ASP A 3 42.53 -15.79 -1.53
CA ASP A 3 41.39 -15.04 -2.04
C ASP A 3 40.35 -14.96 -0.93
N TYR A 4 40.16 -13.75 -0.39
CA TYR A 4 39.01 -13.45 0.45
C TYR A 4 37.78 -13.47 -0.45
N VAL A 5 37.08 -14.61 -0.48
CA VAL A 5 35.69 -14.65 -0.93
C VAL A 5 34.91 -13.76 0.03
N THR A 6 34.61 -12.55 -0.42
CA THR A 6 33.64 -11.67 0.24
C THR A 6 32.30 -12.39 0.18
N ASN A 7 31.92 -13.03 1.28
CA ASN A 7 30.55 -13.44 1.49
C ASN A 7 29.68 -12.20 1.25
N PRO A 8 28.73 -12.23 0.30
CA PRO A 8 27.74 -11.17 0.22
C PRO A 8 27.07 -11.15 1.60
N ILE A 9 27.03 -9.95 2.20
CA ILE A 9 26.30 -9.70 3.44
C ILE A 9 24.88 -10.21 3.18
N THR A 10 24.61 -11.42 3.66
CA THR A 10 23.28 -11.94 3.81
C THR A 10 22.71 -11.05 4.89
N VAL A 11 21.93 -10.06 4.46
CA VAL A 11 21.09 -9.27 5.36
C VAL A 11 20.26 -10.31 6.08
N TYR A 12 20.64 -10.62 7.32
CA TYR A 12 19.88 -11.51 8.19
C TYR A 12 18.43 -11.08 8.08
N ALA A 13 17.53 -12.05 7.85
CA ALA A 13 16.11 -11.82 8.01
C ALA A 13 15.93 -11.24 9.41
N THR A 14 15.79 -9.91 9.50
CA THR A 14 15.42 -9.22 10.71
C THR A 14 14.10 -9.84 11.12
N GLU A 15 14.05 -10.41 12.31
CA GLU A 15 12.81 -10.96 12.86
C GLU A 15 11.69 -9.95 12.61
N VAL A 16 10.59 -10.42 12.03
CA VAL A 16 9.46 -9.55 11.73
C VAL A 16 8.96 -8.96 13.07
N PRO A 17 9.04 -7.64 13.28
CA PRO A 17 8.78 -7.05 14.57
C PRO A 17 7.31 -7.24 14.96
N ILE A 18 7.06 -7.60 16.22
CA ILE A 18 5.71 -7.69 16.78
C ILE A 18 5.43 -6.43 17.60
N LEU A 19 4.34 -5.72 17.28
CA LEU A 19 3.86 -4.59 18.05
C LEU A 19 3.04 -5.07 19.24
N ASP A 20 3.67 -5.15 20.42
CA ASP A 20 3.00 -5.49 21.69
C ASP A 20 3.00 -4.29 22.66
N GLY A 21 4.05 -3.49 22.66
CA GLY A 21 4.18 -2.29 23.50
C GLY A 21 4.79 -1.07 22.81
N PRO A 22 4.95 0.04 23.54
CA PRO A 22 5.50 1.29 22.99
C PRO A 22 6.91 1.17 22.43
N ASP A 23 7.76 0.35 23.06
CA ASP A 23 9.15 0.16 22.63
C ASP A 23 9.27 -0.53 21.26
N ASP A 24 8.23 -1.27 20.86
CA ASP A 24 8.17 -1.96 19.57
C ASP A 24 7.74 -1.03 18.43
N TRP A 25 7.26 0.17 18.74
CA TRP A 25 6.60 1.07 17.79
C TRP A 25 7.51 1.45 16.63
N GLU A 26 8.72 1.94 16.90
CA GLU A 26 9.61 2.42 15.85
C GLU A 26 10.12 1.28 14.94
N PRO A 27 10.62 0.14 15.46
CA PRO A 27 10.94 -1.01 14.62
C PRO A 27 9.76 -1.49 13.77
N TRP A 28 8.56 -1.59 14.36
CA TRP A 28 7.35 -2.01 13.68
C TRP A 28 6.93 -1.04 12.58
N ARG A 29 6.96 0.26 12.87
CA ARG A 29 6.66 1.34 11.91
C ARG A 29 7.61 1.29 10.72
N VAL A 30 8.91 1.10 10.94
CA VAL A 30 9.91 1.00 9.87
C VAL A 30 9.63 -0.23 8.99
N TYR A 31 9.24 -1.35 9.60
CA TYR A 31 8.82 -2.54 8.86
C TYR A 31 7.57 -2.29 8.00
N ILE A 32 6.50 -1.71 8.55
CA ILE A 32 5.29 -1.40 7.77
C ILE A 32 5.58 -0.41 6.64
N LYS A 33 6.42 0.60 6.89
CA LYS A 33 6.86 1.54 5.86
C LYS A 33 7.65 0.83 4.75
N SER A 34 8.52 -0.11 5.08
CA SER A 34 9.29 -0.85 4.06
C SER A 34 8.39 -1.72 3.19
N VAL A 35 7.42 -2.43 3.77
CA VAL A 35 6.41 -3.20 3.02
C VAL A 35 5.62 -2.27 2.08
N ALA A 36 5.21 -1.10 2.56
CA ALA A 36 4.45 -0.15 1.75
C ALA A 36 5.26 0.49 0.61
N LEU A 37 6.55 0.76 0.84
CA LEU A 37 7.46 1.25 -0.20
C LEU A 37 7.73 0.18 -1.27
N GLN A 38 7.92 -1.08 -0.86
CA GLN A 38 8.08 -2.21 -1.78
C GLN A 38 6.86 -2.44 -2.68
N ASN A 39 5.67 -2.05 -2.22
CA ASN A 39 4.42 -2.15 -2.97
C ASN A 39 3.98 -0.79 -3.55
N GLU A 40 4.82 0.25 -3.51
CA GLU A 40 4.55 1.59 -4.07
C GLU A 40 3.27 2.31 -3.57
N VAL A 41 2.80 1.93 -2.37
CA VAL A 41 1.54 2.43 -1.77
C VAL A 41 1.73 3.36 -0.58
N TRP A 42 2.98 3.71 -0.22
CA TRP A 42 3.26 4.64 0.89
C TRP A 42 2.52 5.98 0.74
N LYS A 43 2.37 6.45 -0.50
CA LYS A 43 1.61 7.66 -0.91
C LYS A 43 0.15 7.70 -0.42
N TYR A 44 -0.43 6.57 -0.05
CA TYR A 44 -1.80 6.49 0.46
C TYR A 44 -1.88 6.39 1.99
N ILE A 45 -0.79 6.02 2.65
CA ILE A 45 -0.83 5.53 4.04
C ILE A 45 0.12 6.21 5.00
N ASP A 46 1.00 7.10 4.54
CA ASP A 46 1.93 7.85 5.39
C ASP A 46 1.14 8.62 6.47
N PRO A 47 1.18 8.23 7.76
CA PRO A 47 0.32 8.84 8.76
C PRO A 47 0.68 10.31 9.06
N TRP A 48 1.89 10.78 8.71
CA TRP A 48 2.37 12.14 8.96
C TRP A 48 2.17 13.09 7.78
N ASP A 49 1.83 12.59 6.61
CA ASP A 49 1.55 13.44 5.46
C ASP A 49 0.11 13.96 5.53
N GLU A 50 -0.08 15.19 6.00
CA GLU A 50 -1.36 15.88 6.08
C GLU A 50 -1.96 16.23 4.71
N THR A 51 -1.18 16.16 3.63
CA THR A 51 -1.63 16.48 2.27
C THR A 51 -2.38 15.32 1.60
N ILE A 52 -2.32 14.11 2.17
CA ILE A 52 -3.04 12.95 1.67
C ILE A 52 -4.55 13.16 1.87
N THR A 53 -5.23 13.43 0.76
CA THR A 53 -6.70 13.58 0.70
C THR A 53 -7.40 12.26 0.36
N ARG A 54 -6.66 11.27 -0.14
CA ARG A 54 -7.18 9.96 -0.58
C ARG A 54 -6.36 8.83 0.01
N GLU A 55 -6.99 8.01 0.85
CA GLU A 55 -6.35 6.86 1.52
C GLU A 55 -6.51 5.54 0.74
N LYS A 56 -6.96 5.60 -0.52
CA LYS A 56 -7.16 4.47 -1.43
C LYS A 56 -7.02 4.91 -2.90
N PRO A 57 -6.62 4.01 -3.81
CA PRO A 57 -6.60 4.30 -5.24
C PRO A 57 -8.03 4.53 -5.75
N VAL A 58 -8.14 5.27 -6.85
CA VAL A 58 -9.42 5.54 -7.53
C VAL A 58 -9.53 4.60 -8.71
N GLU A 59 -10.61 3.83 -8.74
CA GLU A 59 -10.87 2.93 -9.87
C GLU A 59 -11.15 3.77 -11.11
N PRO A 60 -10.46 3.52 -12.24
CA PRO A 60 -10.72 4.26 -13.46
C PRO A 60 -12.11 3.90 -14.00
N THR A 61 -12.79 4.89 -14.57
CA THR A 61 -14.07 4.67 -15.23
C THR A 61 -13.81 4.04 -16.60
N ARG A 62 -14.46 2.90 -16.86
CA ARG A 62 -14.43 2.31 -18.20
C ARG A 62 -15.04 3.30 -19.20
N PRO A 63 -14.35 3.63 -20.31
CA PRO A 63 -14.94 4.48 -21.33
C PRO A 63 -16.18 3.77 -21.90
N VAL A 64 -17.14 4.57 -22.37
CA VAL A 64 -18.39 4.08 -22.99
C VAL A 64 -18.42 4.59 -24.40
N ALA A 65 -18.58 3.67 -25.36
CA ALA A 65 -18.61 4.03 -26.76
C ALA A 65 -19.82 4.94 -27.03
N THR A 66 -19.61 6.02 -27.76
CA THR A 66 -20.68 6.97 -28.14
C THR A 66 -21.59 6.43 -29.24
N LYS A 67 -21.10 5.44 -29.99
CA LYS A 67 -21.79 4.73 -31.07
C LYS A 67 -21.50 3.24 -30.98
N ASP A 68 -22.29 2.45 -31.70
CA ASP A 68 -21.92 1.07 -31.97
C ASP A 68 -20.69 1.03 -32.90
N PHE A 69 -19.83 0.03 -32.72
CA PHE A 69 -18.59 -0.09 -33.46
C PHE A 69 -18.80 -0.13 -35.00
N ALA A 70 -19.93 -0.69 -35.45
CA ALA A 70 -20.27 -0.76 -36.88
C ALA A 70 -20.58 0.61 -37.51
N ASP A 71 -20.87 1.63 -36.68
CA ASP A 71 -21.25 2.98 -37.10
C ASP A 71 -20.12 4.00 -36.87
N MET A 72 -18.95 3.55 -36.41
CA MET A 72 -17.77 4.40 -36.22
C MET A 72 -17.02 4.58 -37.55
N ASP A 73 -16.47 5.77 -37.76
CA ASP A 73 -15.42 5.96 -38.76
C ASP A 73 -14.05 5.54 -38.22
N GLN A 74 -13.04 5.49 -39.10
CA GLN A 74 -11.70 5.03 -38.74
C GLN A 74 -11.02 5.90 -37.65
N ASP A 75 -11.30 7.21 -37.64
CA ASP A 75 -10.72 8.11 -36.64
C ASP A 75 -11.41 7.93 -35.28
N GLU A 76 -12.73 7.70 -35.29
CA GLU A 76 -13.52 7.36 -34.10
C GLU A 76 -13.13 6.02 -33.49
N GLU A 77 -12.91 4.99 -34.32
CA GLU A 77 -12.40 3.69 -33.89
C GLU A 77 -11.03 3.82 -33.22
N LEU A 78 -10.10 4.55 -33.86
CA LEU A 78 -8.76 4.76 -33.32
C LEU A 78 -8.79 5.52 -31.98
N ALA A 79 -9.60 6.57 -31.89
CA ALA A 79 -9.75 7.33 -30.64
C ALA A 79 -10.29 6.44 -29.50
N TRP A 80 -11.30 5.62 -29.80
CA TRP A 80 -11.86 4.66 -28.85
C TRP A 80 -10.84 3.62 -28.38
N GLU A 81 -10.05 3.06 -29.30
CA GLU A 81 -8.98 2.12 -28.97
C GLU A 81 -7.93 2.75 -28.05
N MET A 82 -7.55 4.01 -28.30
CA MET A 82 -6.63 4.76 -27.46
C MET A 82 -7.18 5.00 -26.05
N GLU A 83 -8.46 5.35 -25.93
CA GLU A 83 -9.12 5.50 -24.61
C GLU A 83 -9.17 4.17 -23.85
N LEU A 84 -9.46 3.07 -24.54
CA LEU A 84 -9.50 1.74 -23.93
C LEU A 84 -8.11 1.29 -23.48
N LEU A 85 -7.07 1.59 -24.26
CA LEU A 85 -5.68 1.33 -23.89
C LEU A 85 -5.30 2.07 -22.60
N GLU A 86 -5.63 3.36 -22.52
CA GLU A 86 -5.35 4.17 -21.33
C GLU A 86 -6.14 3.67 -20.11
N TYR A 87 -7.43 3.34 -20.29
CA TYR A 87 -8.23 2.71 -19.25
C TYR A 87 -7.59 1.43 -18.73
N ASN A 88 -7.17 0.52 -19.61
CA ASN A 88 -6.53 -0.74 -19.22
C ASN A 88 -5.22 -0.50 -18.45
N ARG A 89 -4.42 0.48 -18.88
CA ARG A 89 -3.20 0.89 -18.18
C ARG A 89 -3.51 1.40 -16.76
N LEU A 90 -4.47 2.30 -16.63
CA LEU A 90 -4.90 2.85 -15.35
C LEU A 90 -5.54 1.78 -14.45
N LYS A 91 -6.28 0.83 -15.03
CA LYS A 91 -6.92 -0.26 -14.28
C LYS A 91 -5.88 -1.18 -13.67
N ARG A 92 -4.82 -1.50 -14.43
CA ARG A 92 -3.68 -2.27 -13.92
C ARG A 92 -3.00 -1.56 -12.75
N ILE A 93 -2.72 -0.27 -12.86
CA ILE A 93 -2.12 0.53 -11.77
C ILE A 93 -3.04 0.51 -10.53
N TYR A 94 -4.36 0.68 -10.73
CA TYR A 94 -5.33 0.60 -9.66
C TYR A 94 -5.31 -0.77 -8.96
N ASP A 95 -5.28 -1.86 -9.73
CA ASP A 95 -5.29 -3.23 -9.19
C ASP A 95 -3.98 -3.51 -8.41
N GLU A 96 -2.84 -3.08 -8.94
CA GLU A 96 -1.53 -3.16 -8.27
C GLU A 96 -1.52 -2.39 -6.94
N ASP A 97 -2.00 -1.14 -6.94
CA ASP A 97 -2.10 -0.31 -5.73
C ASP A 97 -3.10 -0.91 -4.71
N PHE A 98 -4.23 -1.48 -5.17
CA PHE A 98 -5.23 -2.11 -4.31
C PHE A 98 -4.68 -3.37 -3.63
N ASP A 99 -3.98 -4.22 -4.39
CA ASP A 99 -3.31 -5.40 -3.87
C ASP A 99 -2.17 -5.03 -2.93
N GLY A 100 -1.39 -3.98 -3.26
CA GLY A 100 -0.34 -3.44 -2.41
C GLY A 100 -0.87 -3.00 -1.04
N LEU A 101 -1.98 -2.26 -1.01
CA LEU A 101 -2.65 -1.87 0.25
C LEU A 101 -3.15 -3.09 1.03
N SER A 102 -3.66 -4.11 0.34
CA SER A 102 -4.11 -5.36 0.96
C SER A 102 -2.95 -6.12 1.62
N ARG A 103 -1.77 -6.14 0.97
CA ARG A 103 -0.54 -6.73 1.53
C ARG A 103 -0.06 -5.98 2.77
N VAL A 104 -0.04 -4.66 2.75
CA VAL A 104 0.31 -3.85 3.93
C VAL A 104 -0.67 -4.12 5.07
N ARG A 105 -1.96 -4.20 4.78
CA ARG A 105 -2.97 -4.52 5.79
C ARG A 105 -2.70 -5.89 6.43
N LEU A 106 -2.42 -6.91 5.62
CA LEU A 106 -2.07 -8.24 6.13
C LEU A 106 -0.80 -8.21 6.98
N ALA A 107 0.23 -7.47 6.55
CA ALA A 107 1.45 -7.29 7.33
C ALA A 107 1.13 -6.68 8.71
N ILE A 108 0.30 -5.64 8.79
CA ILE A 108 -0.15 -5.07 10.07
C ILE A 108 -0.87 -6.12 10.91
N LEU A 109 -1.85 -6.83 10.33
CA LEU A 109 -2.66 -7.80 11.08
C LEU A 109 -1.85 -8.99 11.61
N ASN A 110 -0.77 -9.36 10.93
CA ASN A 110 0.11 -10.47 11.33
C ASN A 110 1.20 -10.04 12.31
N THR A 111 1.44 -8.74 12.48
CA THR A 111 2.53 -8.20 13.30
C THR A 111 2.05 -7.38 14.47
N VAL A 112 0.75 -7.20 14.66
CA VAL A 112 0.19 -6.67 15.91
C VAL A 112 -0.08 -7.83 16.85
N SER A 113 0.37 -7.71 18.11
CA SER A 113 0.15 -8.72 19.14
C SER A 113 -1.33 -9.01 19.36
N GLN A 114 -1.64 -10.29 19.65
CA GLN A 114 -3.01 -10.75 19.94
C GLN A 114 -3.59 -10.10 21.21
N ASN A 115 -2.75 -9.52 22.07
CA ASN A 115 -3.16 -8.73 23.23
C ASN A 115 -3.95 -7.47 22.84
N HIS A 116 -3.95 -7.10 21.54
CA HIS A 116 -4.66 -5.93 21.01
C HIS A 116 -5.76 -6.30 19.99
N PRO A 117 -6.88 -6.94 20.40
CA PRO A 117 -7.86 -7.56 19.49
C PRO A 117 -8.73 -6.59 18.68
N PHE A 118 -8.59 -5.27 18.86
CA PHE A 118 -9.55 -4.28 18.31
C PHE A 118 -9.38 -3.98 16.81
N TYR A 119 -8.31 -4.47 16.17
CA TYR A 119 -7.86 -3.99 14.86
C TYR A 119 -8.41 -4.77 13.64
N HIS A 120 -9.28 -5.75 13.87
CA HIS A 120 -9.82 -6.60 12.80
C HIS A 120 -11.03 -6.00 12.03
N ARG A 121 -11.43 -4.75 12.30
CA ARG A 121 -12.56 -4.12 11.57
C ARG A 121 -12.20 -3.86 10.11
N LYS A 122 -12.87 -4.53 9.17
CA LYS A 122 -12.63 -4.43 7.71
C LYS A 122 -12.88 -3.04 7.12
N SER A 123 -13.60 -2.15 7.80
CA SER A 123 -14.04 -0.85 7.25
C SER A 123 -13.06 0.31 7.41
N ILE A 124 -11.94 0.15 8.11
CA ILE A 124 -10.94 1.22 8.27
C ILE A 124 -9.84 1.11 7.20
N SER A 125 -9.38 2.24 6.68
CA SER A 125 -8.23 2.29 5.78
C SER A 125 -6.94 1.88 6.50
N VAL A 126 -5.91 1.55 5.72
CA VAL A 126 -4.58 1.21 6.25
C VAL A 126 -3.98 2.40 6.99
N ARG A 127 -4.09 3.62 6.44
CA ARG A 127 -3.62 4.85 7.11
C ARG A 127 -4.26 5.00 8.50
N ARG A 128 -5.59 4.90 8.57
CA ARG A 128 -6.34 5.06 9.83
C ARG A 128 -6.04 3.94 10.81
N LEU A 129 -5.71 2.75 10.33
CA LEU A 129 -5.25 1.66 11.17
C LEU A 129 -3.90 2.00 11.83
N ILE A 130 -2.93 2.50 11.05
CA ILE A 130 -1.62 2.91 11.57
C ILE A 130 -1.76 4.04 12.60
N ILE A 131 -2.54 5.08 12.30
CA ILE A 131 -2.77 6.21 13.23
C ILE A 131 -3.36 5.70 14.56
N LYS A 132 -4.38 4.84 14.51
CA LYS A 132 -4.99 4.28 15.73
C LYS A 132 -4.04 3.41 16.54
N LEU A 133 -3.16 2.67 15.87
CA LEU A 133 -2.11 1.88 16.53
C LEU A 133 -1.11 2.80 17.23
N GLN A 134 -0.74 3.91 16.58
CA GLN A 134 0.15 4.92 17.16
C GLN A 134 -0.45 5.52 18.44
N GLU A 135 -1.70 5.97 18.38
CA GLU A 135 -2.41 6.59 19.49
C GLU A 135 -2.54 5.66 20.71
N ARG A 136 -2.62 4.34 20.48
CA ARG A 136 -2.88 3.35 21.55
C ARG A 136 -1.63 2.68 22.09
N ILE A 137 -0.68 2.33 21.22
CA ILE A 137 0.48 1.51 21.58
C ILE A 137 1.75 2.35 21.53
N GLY A 138 1.91 3.22 20.53
CA GLY A 138 3.15 3.97 20.28
C GLY A 138 3.52 5.03 21.32
N SER A 139 2.67 5.27 22.33
CA SER A 139 2.78 6.34 23.32
C SER A 139 2.73 7.76 22.72
N MET A 140 1.79 8.57 23.20
CA MET A 140 1.87 10.03 23.12
C MET A 140 3.06 10.48 23.98
N LEU A 141 4.26 10.58 23.40
CA LEU A 141 5.22 11.55 23.91
C LEU A 141 4.74 12.93 23.47
N ALA A 142 3.86 13.50 24.28
CA ALA A 142 3.63 14.94 24.31
C ALA A 142 4.97 15.60 24.63
N TRP A 143 5.49 16.36 23.68
CA TRP A 143 6.51 17.39 23.90
C TRP A 143 5.89 18.74 23.57
#